data_AF-A0A2E5I8G8-F1
#
_entry.id   AF-A0A2E5I8G8-F1
#
_cell.length_a   1.000
_cell.length_b   1.000
_cell.length_c   1.000
_cell.angle_alpha   90.00
_cell.angle_beta   90.00
_cell.angle_gamma   90.00
#
_symmetry.space_group_name_H-M   'P 1'
#
loop_
_entity.id
_entity.type
_entity.pdbx_description
1 polymer ?
#
loop_
_entity_poly.entity_id
_entity_poly.type
_entity_poly.pdbx_seq_one_letter_code
_entity_poly.pdbx_strand_id
1 'polypeptide(L)'
;MINTTQKGFTLIELLVVVAIIGVLAAVGVVAFSGFIENSKINTVKANHKSVVKFIQTELMKCNLGGELEQYTKWEQRDPAIMDYSSWDELENVSCSVANSSITQSNKMSYLTYGIMNYLTNYDIKGFTNPFNPDYDKGTGVSGNHDCPDADNQNTIGETFCNPEPNTTTVHCCSRFGSGADDIIETYIKDPFL
;
A
#
# COMPACT_ATOMS: atom_id res chain seq x y z
N MET A 1 -46.60 -46.02 13.63
CA MET A 1 -45.65 -46.02 12.50
C MET A 1 -46.05 -44.88 11.58
N ILE A 2 -45.23 -43.83 11.45
CA ILE A 2 -45.50 -42.74 10.52
C ILE A 2 -44.96 -43.18 9.15
N ASN A 3 -45.85 -43.36 8.19
CA ASN A 3 -45.51 -43.74 6.83
C ASN A 3 -45.18 -42.45 6.06
N THR A 4 -43.89 -42.11 5.95
CA THR A 4 -43.42 -40.96 5.18
C THR A 4 -43.48 -41.29 3.70
N THR A 5 -44.51 -40.80 3.02
CA THR A 5 -44.60 -40.81 1.56
C THR A 5 -43.45 -39.98 0.98
N GLN A 6 -42.47 -40.64 0.33
CA GLN A 6 -41.43 -39.96 -0.42
C GLN A 6 -42.05 -39.31 -1.65
N LYS A 7 -42.12 -37.97 -1.66
CA LYS A 7 -42.45 -37.19 -2.86
C LYS A 7 -41.22 -37.18 -3.76
N GLY A 8 -41.32 -37.81 -4.94
CA GLY A 8 -40.27 -37.75 -5.95
C GLY A 8 -40.18 -36.36 -6.58
N PHE A 9 -38.96 -35.87 -6.78
CA PHE A 9 -38.69 -34.63 -7.50
C PHE A 9 -38.85 -34.86 -9.01
N THR A 10 -39.52 -33.97 -9.73
CA THR A 10 -39.70 -34.15 -11.18
C THR A 10 -38.47 -33.68 -11.95
N LEU A 11 -38.17 -34.34 -13.08
CA LEU A 11 -37.06 -33.93 -13.95
C LEU A 11 -37.24 -32.50 -14.49
N ILE A 12 -38.50 -32.07 -14.71
CA ILE A 12 -38.79 -30.73 -15.20
C ILE A 12 -38.54 -29.66 -14.13
N GLU A 13 -38.86 -29.92 -12.86
CA GLU A 13 -38.51 -29.02 -11.76
C GLU A 13 -36.99 -28.84 -11.66
N LEU A 14 -36.23 -29.91 -11.85
CA LEU A 14 -34.76 -29.83 -11.81
C LEU A 14 -34.20 -29.04 -13.00
N LEU A 15 -34.75 -29.25 -14.20
CA LEU A 15 -34.31 -28.57 -15.42
C LEU A 15 -34.53 -27.05 -15.32
N VAL A 16 -35.69 -26.61 -14.82
CA VAL A 16 -35.98 -25.19 -14.63
C VAL A 16 -35.02 -24.56 -13.61
N VAL A 17 -34.72 -25.25 -12.51
CA VAL A 17 -33.78 -24.75 -11.49
C VAL A 17 -32.38 -24.58 -12.07
N VAL A 18 -31.88 -25.57 -12.82
CA VAL A 18 -30.56 -25.48 -13.47
C VAL A 18 -30.53 -24.35 -14.49
N ALA A 19 -31.60 -24.15 -15.26
CA ALA A 19 -31.70 -23.05 -16.22
C ALA A 19 -31.63 -21.68 -15.53
N ILE A 20 -32.35 -21.49 -14.41
CA ILE A 20 -32.33 -20.24 -13.64
C ILE A 20 -30.94 -20.00 -13.04
N ILE A 21 -30.33 -21.02 -12.41
CA ILE A 21 -28.98 -20.92 -11.85
C ILE A 21 -27.95 -20.58 -12.94
N GLY A 22 -28.07 -21.17 -14.14
CA GLY A 22 -27.19 -20.89 -15.26
C GLY A 22 -27.21 -19.41 -15.69
N VAL A 23 -28.41 -18.82 -15.78
CA VAL A 23 -28.55 -17.38 -16.11
C VAL A 23 -27.99 -16.49 -15.00
N LEU A 24 -28.30 -16.80 -13.73
CA LEU A 24 -27.81 -16.04 -12.58
C LEU A 24 -26.28 -16.10 -12.46
N ALA A 25 -25.68 -17.26 -12.72
CA ALA A 25 -24.24 -17.44 -12.69
C ALA A 25 -23.55 -16.60 -13.78
N ALA A 26 -24.09 -16.59 -15.01
CA ALA A 26 -23.52 -15.82 -16.12
C ALA A 26 -23.51 -14.30 -15.83
N VAL A 27 -24.62 -13.75 -15.34
CA VAL A 27 -24.70 -12.33 -14.97
C VAL A 27 -23.85 -12.01 -13.73
N GLY A 28 -23.84 -12.91 -12.75
CA GLY A 28 -23.09 -12.76 -11.51
C GLY A 28 -21.58 -12.66 -11.73
N VAL A 29 -21.02 -13.45 -12.66
CA VAL A 29 -19.58 -13.42 -12.96
C VAL A 29 -19.14 -12.05 -13.49
N VAL A 30 -19.85 -11.49 -14.48
CA VAL A 30 -19.49 -10.19 -15.08
C VAL A 30 -19.58 -9.06 -14.06
N ALA A 31 -20.65 -9.04 -13.24
CA ALA A 31 -20.82 -8.02 -12.21
C ALA A 31 -19.76 -8.13 -11.10
N PHE A 32 -19.39 -9.36 -10.71
CA PHE A 32 -18.41 -9.58 -9.65
C PHE A 32 -17.01 -9.15 -10.07
N SER A 33 -16.59 -9.40 -11.31
CA SER A 33 -15.28 -8.95 -11.81
C SER A 33 -15.08 -7.44 -11.69
N GLY A 34 -16.07 -6.64 -12.11
CA GLY A 34 -16.00 -5.17 -11.98
C GLY A 34 -16.03 -4.68 -10.53
N PHE A 35 -16.71 -5.39 -9.62
CA PHE A 35 -16.69 -5.07 -8.19
C PHE A 35 -15.32 -5.33 -7.56
N ILE A 36 -14.67 -6.44 -7.91
CA ILE A 36 -13.32 -6.75 -7.43
C ILE A 36 -12.33 -5.72 -7.94
N GLU A 37 -12.35 -5.36 -9.21
CA GLU A 37 -11.48 -4.34 -9.79
C GLU A 37 -11.63 -2.98 -9.07
N ASN A 38 -12.86 -2.49 -8.90
CA ASN A 38 -13.12 -1.26 -8.15
C ASN A 38 -12.66 -1.34 -6.69
N SER A 39 -12.78 -2.51 -6.06
CA SER A 39 -12.28 -2.73 -4.70
C SER A 39 -10.76 -2.62 -4.64
N LYS A 40 -10.04 -3.18 -5.63
CA LYS A 40 -8.58 -3.03 -5.75
C LYS A 40 -8.19 -1.56 -5.91
N ILE A 41 -8.84 -0.83 -6.82
CA ILE A 41 -8.60 0.61 -7.05
C ILE A 41 -8.80 1.41 -5.75
N ASN A 42 -9.87 1.13 -5.01
CA ASN A 42 -10.15 1.81 -3.75
C ASN A 42 -9.09 1.51 -2.68
N THR A 43 -8.59 0.27 -2.61
CA THR A 43 -7.48 -0.10 -1.73
C THR A 43 -6.21 0.67 -2.08
N VAL A 44 -5.85 0.79 -3.36
CA VAL A 44 -4.68 1.59 -3.79
C VAL A 44 -4.82 3.05 -3.35
N LYS A 45 -5.99 3.67 -3.57
CA LYS A 45 -6.24 5.06 -3.15
C LYS A 45 -6.19 5.21 -1.62
N ALA A 46 -6.67 4.23 -0.88
CA ALA A 46 -6.60 4.21 0.58
C ALA A 46 -5.16 4.03 1.10
N ASN A 47 -4.38 3.15 0.47
CA ASN A 47 -2.96 2.96 0.76
C ASN A 47 -2.19 4.24 0.49
N HIS A 48 -2.35 4.85 -0.69
CA HIS A 48 -1.74 6.15 -1.05
C HIS A 48 -1.96 7.19 0.04
N LYS A 49 -3.22 7.41 0.43
CA LYS A 49 -3.58 8.38 1.47
C LYS A 49 -2.94 8.04 2.82
N SER A 50 -2.87 6.77 3.16
CA SER A 50 -2.31 6.30 4.44
C SER A 50 -0.79 6.44 4.48
N VAL A 51 -0.11 6.14 3.37
CA VAL A 51 1.34 6.32 3.20
C VAL A 51 1.69 7.80 3.28
N VAL A 52 1.01 8.66 2.51
CA VAL A 52 1.20 10.12 2.56
C VAL A 52 1.03 10.65 3.99
N LYS A 53 -0.06 10.25 4.65
CA LYS A 53 -0.34 10.65 6.03
C LYS A 53 0.73 10.16 6.99
N PHE A 54 1.22 8.93 6.81
CA PHE A 54 2.28 8.36 7.64
C PHE A 54 3.56 9.19 7.50
N ILE A 55 4.04 9.42 6.27
CA ILE A 55 5.22 10.25 6.01
C ILE A 55 5.06 11.64 6.63
N GLN A 56 3.94 12.31 6.40
CA GLN A 56 3.66 13.63 7.00
C GLN A 56 3.70 13.60 8.54
N THR A 57 3.13 12.55 9.14
CA THR A 57 3.08 12.40 10.59
C THR A 57 4.48 12.19 11.16
N GLU A 58 5.28 11.32 10.54
CA GLU A 58 6.65 11.03 10.96
C GLU A 58 7.57 12.26 10.83
N LEU A 59 7.48 13.00 9.72
CA LEU A 59 8.22 14.25 9.55
C LEU A 59 7.80 15.31 10.59
N MET A 60 6.49 15.44 10.86
CA MET A 60 5.99 16.37 11.86
C MET A 60 6.42 15.98 13.28
N LYS A 61 6.46 14.68 13.61
CA LYS A 61 7.01 14.20 14.89
C LYS A 61 8.46 14.68 15.06
N CYS A 62 9.30 14.52 14.05
CA CYS A 62 10.68 15.03 14.11
C CYS A 62 10.74 16.55 14.33
N ASN A 63 9.83 17.30 13.70
CA ASN A 63 9.79 18.77 13.84
C ASN A 63 9.40 19.19 15.26
N LEU A 64 8.56 18.40 15.92
CA LEU A 64 8.11 18.62 17.30
C LEU A 64 9.09 18.04 18.35
N GLY A 65 10.25 17.51 17.93
CA GLY A 65 11.26 16.93 18.82
C GLY A 65 10.98 15.49 19.28
N GLY A 66 10.04 14.79 18.62
CA GLY A 66 9.85 13.35 18.78
C GLY A 66 10.85 12.53 17.95
N GLU A 67 10.65 11.21 17.93
CA GLU A 67 11.44 10.27 17.13
C GLU A 67 10.57 9.49 16.12
N LEU A 68 11.22 8.96 15.08
CA LEU A 68 10.57 8.15 14.05
C LEU A 68 10.12 6.80 14.63
N GLU A 69 8.97 6.29 14.19
CA GLU A 69 8.45 4.99 14.62
C GLU A 69 9.48 3.88 14.36
N GLN A 70 10.11 3.88 13.18
CA GLN A 70 11.15 2.91 12.83
C GLN A 70 12.35 2.94 13.80
N TYR A 71 12.78 4.13 14.23
CA TYR A 71 13.91 4.31 15.14
C TYR A 71 13.55 3.80 16.54
N THR A 72 12.35 4.13 17.02
CA THR A 72 11.89 3.65 18.34
C THR A 72 11.76 2.11 18.38
N LYS A 73 11.30 1.48 17.30
CA LYS A 73 11.22 0.01 17.20
C LYS A 73 12.60 -0.64 17.16
N TRP A 74 13.54 -0.02 16.45
CA TRP A 74 14.94 -0.44 16.43
C TRP A 74 15.57 -0.38 17.83
N GLU A 75 15.40 0.75 18.54
CA GLU A 75 15.92 0.95 19.89
C GLU A 75 15.34 -0.07 20.88
N GLN A 76 14.06 -0.40 20.75
CA GLN A 76 13.35 -1.35 21.60
C GLN A 76 13.59 -2.83 21.23
N ARG A 77 14.31 -3.11 20.13
CA ARG A 77 14.48 -4.47 19.59
C ARG A 77 13.13 -5.17 19.42
N ASP A 78 12.20 -4.53 18.71
CA ASP A 78 10.87 -5.08 18.46
C ASP A 78 10.96 -6.35 17.58
N PRO A 79 10.47 -7.52 18.02
CA PRO A 79 10.57 -8.77 17.27
C PRO A 79 9.91 -8.70 15.88
N ALA A 80 8.92 -7.81 15.67
CA ALA A 80 8.27 -7.62 14.37
C ALA A 80 9.21 -7.03 13.30
N ILE A 81 10.34 -6.45 13.71
CA ILE A 81 11.38 -5.95 12.79
C ILE A 81 12.69 -6.75 12.91
N MET A 82 12.78 -7.74 13.82
CA MET A 82 14.04 -8.44 14.15
C MET A 82 14.38 -9.67 13.30
N ASP A 83 13.45 -10.17 12.49
CA ASP A 83 13.61 -11.43 11.75
C ASP A 83 14.49 -11.32 10.48
N TYR A 84 15.04 -10.14 10.17
CA TYR A 84 15.76 -9.91 8.91
C TYR A 84 17.23 -9.54 9.12
N SER A 85 18.11 -10.19 8.37
CA SER A 85 19.58 -10.17 8.56
C SER A 85 20.31 -9.03 7.82
N SER A 86 19.70 -7.86 7.64
CA SER A 86 20.36 -6.71 6.99
C SER A 86 20.10 -5.39 7.72
N TRP A 87 20.53 -5.35 8.99
CA TRP A 87 20.46 -4.16 9.85
C TRP A 87 21.44 -3.05 9.44
N ASP A 88 22.30 -3.31 8.45
CA ASP A 88 23.25 -2.33 7.91
C ASP A 88 22.59 -1.34 6.92
N GLU A 89 21.34 -1.58 6.48
CA GLU A 89 20.61 -0.72 5.52
C GLU A 89 19.58 0.21 6.18
N LEU A 90 19.09 -0.13 7.38
CA LEU A 90 18.44 0.85 8.26
C LEU A 90 19.56 1.67 8.92
N GLU A 91 20.26 2.48 8.12
CA GLU A 91 21.15 3.52 8.64
C GLU A 91 20.43 4.26 9.78
N ASN A 92 21.17 4.80 10.76
CA ASN A 92 20.68 5.50 11.96
C ASN A 92 19.81 6.76 11.66
N VAL A 93 18.79 6.64 10.81
CA VAL A 93 17.85 7.68 10.43
C VAL A 93 16.93 7.89 11.61
N SER A 94 17.30 8.88 12.41
CA SER A 94 16.57 9.37 13.57
C SER A 94 16.32 10.86 13.43
N CYS A 95 15.30 11.34 14.13
CA CYS A 95 15.05 12.77 14.23
C CYS A 95 16.20 13.47 14.97
N SER A 96 16.82 12.82 15.96
CA SER A 96 18.00 13.32 16.68
C SER A 96 19.19 13.60 15.75
N VAL A 97 19.54 12.65 14.87
CA VAL A 97 20.60 12.87 13.87
C VAL A 97 20.19 13.93 12.86
N ALA A 98 18.94 13.88 12.38
CA ALA A 98 18.41 14.86 11.44
C ALA A 98 18.44 16.30 12.00
N ASN A 99 18.21 16.47 13.30
CA ASN A 99 18.19 17.78 13.96
C ASN A 99 19.58 18.28 14.39
N SER A 100 20.53 17.38 14.68
CA SER A 100 21.87 17.74 15.19
C SER A 100 22.95 17.81 14.10
N SER A 101 22.80 17.02 13.03
CA SER A 101 23.89 16.71 12.10
C SER A 101 23.55 16.94 10.62
N ILE A 102 22.26 17.08 10.28
CA ILE A 102 21.80 17.28 8.91
C ILE A 102 21.38 18.74 8.70
N THR A 103 21.72 19.30 7.54
CA THR A 103 21.31 20.67 7.18
C THR A 103 19.80 20.75 6.97
N GLN A 104 19.23 21.93 7.22
CA GLN A 104 17.80 22.16 7.10
C GLN A 104 17.24 21.77 5.71
N SER A 105 17.98 22.04 4.62
CA SER A 105 17.60 21.69 3.26
C SER A 105 17.56 20.18 2.97
N ASN A 106 18.31 19.37 3.71
CA ASN A 106 18.46 17.95 3.46
C ASN A 106 17.70 17.09 4.48
N LYS A 107 17.18 17.72 5.55
CA LYS A 107 16.51 17.07 6.67
C LYS A 107 15.33 16.22 6.20
N MET A 108 14.45 16.79 5.39
CA MET A 108 13.28 16.06 4.88
C MET A 108 13.69 14.88 4.01
N SER A 109 14.67 15.04 3.11
CA SER A 109 15.12 13.95 2.25
C SER A 109 15.73 12.81 3.06
N TYR A 110 16.61 13.12 4.01
CA TYR A 110 17.22 12.15 4.92
C TYR A 110 16.18 11.33 5.67
N LEU A 111 15.20 12.00 6.29
CA LEU A 111 14.13 11.33 7.04
C LEU A 111 13.23 10.49 6.12
N THR A 112 12.88 11.01 4.95
CA THR A 112 12.03 10.32 3.98
C THR A 112 12.68 9.02 3.51
N TYR A 113 13.99 9.01 3.24
CA TYR A 113 14.67 7.77 2.85
C TYR A 113 14.56 6.68 3.93
N GLY A 114 14.75 7.03 5.21
CA GLY A 114 14.58 6.08 6.30
C GLY A 114 13.13 5.59 6.40
N ILE A 115 12.16 6.50 6.31
CA ILE A 115 10.72 6.17 6.34
C ILE A 115 10.36 5.22 5.21
N MET A 116 10.83 5.50 3.99
CA MET A 116 10.53 4.68 2.82
C MET A 116 11.23 3.33 2.86
N ASN A 117 12.47 3.27 3.33
CA ASN A 117 13.16 2.01 3.57
C ASN A 117 12.35 1.15 4.57
N TYR A 118 11.88 1.76 5.66
CA TYR A 118 11.05 1.08 6.63
C TYR A 118 9.75 0.54 6.01
N LEU A 119 9.00 1.34 5.26
CA LEU A 119 7.75 0.91 4.62
C LEU A 119 7.96 -0.14 3.53
N THR A 120 9.05 -0.04 2.78
CA THR A 120 9.34 -0.96 1.65
C THR A 120 9.78 -2.34 2.16
N ASN A 121 10.53 -2.38 3.26
CA ASN A 121 11.10 -3.63 3.77
C ASN A 121 10.29 -4.25 4.92
N TYR A 122 9.53 -3.44 5.65
CA TYR A 122 8.85 -3.84 6.88
C TYR A 122 7.43 -3.30 6.90
N ASP A 123 6.60 -3.74 5.94
CA ASP A 123 5.17 -3.38 5.87
C ASP A 123 4.37 -3.93 7.07
N ILE A 124 4.56 -3.30 8.23
CA ILE A 124 3.80 -3.55 9.44
C ILE A 124 2.42 -2.89 9.39
N LYS A 125 2.17 -2.05 8.38
CA LYS A 125 0.92 -1.30 8.23
C LYS A 125 -0.09 -2.04 7.35
N GLY A 126 0.35 -3.07 6.64
CA GLY A 126 -0.49 -3.89 5.75
C GLY A 126 -0.82 -3.16 4.45
N PHE A 127 0.07 -2.28 3.98
CA PHE A 127 -0.01 -1.63 2.68
C PHE A 127 0.26 -2.63 1.56
N THR A 128 -0.57 -3.66 1.41
CA THR A 128 -0.43 -4.66 0.34
C THR A 128 -0.79 -4.11 -1.04
N ASN A 129 -0.15 -4.61 -2.10
CA ASN A 129 -0.56 -4.34 -3.47
C ASN A 129 -1.75 -5.26 -3.87
N PRO A 130 -2.96 -4.72 -4.08
CA PRO A 130 -4.14 -5.55 -4.40
C PRO A 130 -4.15 -6.09 -5.84
N PHE A 131 -3.32 -5.53 -6.73
CA PHE A 131 -3.14 -6.01 -8.10
C PHE A 131 -2.07 -7.10 -8.18
N ASN A 132 -1.02 -7.01 -7.37
CA ASN A 132 0.08 -7.98 -7.33
C ASN A 132 0.62 -8.22 -5.90
N PRO A 133 -0.06 -9.02 -5.07
CA PRO A 133 0.27 -9.17 -3.65
C PRO A 133 1.63 -9.84 -3.35
N ASP A 134 2.20 -10.57 -4.30
CA ASP A 134 3.44 -11.33 -4.11
C ASP A 134 4.69 -10.60 -4.65
N TYR A 135 4.50 -9.42 -5.26
CA TYR A 135 5.58 -8.60 -5.80
C TYR A 135 6.24 -7.75 -4.72
N ASP A 136 7.52 -7.40 -4.93
CA ASP A 136 8.38 -6.61 -4.05
C ASP A 136 8.17 -6.84 -2.54
N LYS A 137 8.55 -8.03 -2.06
CA LYS A 137 8.47 -8.42 -0.63
C LYS A 137 7.05 -8.41 -0.04
N GLY A 138 6.01 -8.29 -0.88
CA GLY A 138 4.60 -8.30 -0.49
C GLY A 138 4.07 -6.95 0.00
N THR A 139 4.87 -5.89 -0.07
CA THR A 139 4.42 -4.52 0.17
C THR A 139 3.90 -3.91 -1.14
N GLY A 140 3.00 -2.96 -1.03
CA GLY A 140 2.49 -2.10 -2.10
C GLY A 140 3.07 -0.70 -1.99
N VAL A 141 4.25 -0.56 -1.39
CA VAL A 141 4.97 0.70 -1.22
C VAL A 141 6.42 0.51 -1.63
N SER A 142 6.92 1.39 -2.49
CA SER A 142 8.33 1.37 -2.91
C SER A 142 8.91 2.77 -3.00
N GLY A 143 10.24 2.89 -2.96
CA GLY A 143 10.95 4.15 -3.05
C GLY A 143 11.26 4.57 -4.48
N ASN A 144 10.38 5.35 -5.12
CA ASN A 144 10.65 5.98 -6.42
C ASN A 144 10.03 7.39 -6.47
N HIS A 145 10.70 8.31 -7.16
CA HIS A 145 10.23 9.67 -7.44
C HIS A 145 9.23 9.71 -8.61
N ASP A 146 9.37 8.80 -9.58
CA ASP A 146 8.43 8.65 -10.69
C ASP A 146 7.20 7.85 -10.24
N CYS A 147 6.09 8.06 -10.94
CA CYS A 147 4.91 7.21 -10.81
C CYS A 147 5.16 5.79 -11.34
N PRO A 148 4.43 4.77 -10.83
CA PRO A 148 4.45 3.45 -11.44
C PRO A 148 4.09 3.52 -12.94
N ASP A 149 4.80 2.74 -13.75
CA ASP A 149 4.66 2.74 -15.21
C ASP A 149 3.33 2.09 -15.63
N ALA A 150 2.65 2.69 -16.62
CA ALA A 150 1.43 2.16 -17.21
C ALA A 150 1.64 0.78 -17.85
N ASP A 151 2.83 0.55 -18.40
CA ASP A 151 3.16 -0.66 -19.13
C ASP A 151 3.72 -1.75 -18.21
N ASN A 152 4.13 -1.41 -16.98
CA ASN A 152 4.64 -2.37 -16.01
C ASN A 152 3.53 -2.85 -15.05
N GLN A 153 2.88 -3.93 -15.45
CA GLN A 153 1.80 -4.58 -14.70
C GLN A 153 2.20 -5.00 -13.28
N ASN A 154 3.50 -5.18 -12.99
CA ASN A 154 3.93 -5.56 -11.65
C ASN A 154 3.79 -4.39 -10.65
N THR A 155 3.94 -3.16 -11.14
CA THR A 155 3.97 -1.95 -10.31
C THR A 155 2.61 -1.25 -10.21
N ILE A 156 1.63 -1.68 -11.02
CA ILE A 156 0.25 -1.22 -10.86
C ILE A 156 -0.24 -1.63 -9.47
N GLY A 157 -0.81 -0.68 -8.75
CA GLY A 157 -1.30 -0.83 -7.39
C GLY A 157 -0.30 -0.44 -6.31
N GLU A 158 0.95 -0.18 -6.66
CA GLU A 158 1.96 0.31 -5.72
C GLU A 158 1.83 1.82 -5.49
N THR A 159 2.35 2.25 -4.34
CA THR A 159 2.52 3.65 -3.97
C THR A 159 4.00 3.95 -3.92
N PHE A 160 4.48 4.73 -4.88
CA PHE A 160 5.85 5.20 -4.92
C PHE A 160 5.96 6.54 -4.21
N CYS A 161 6.89 6.66 -3.28
CA CYS A 161 7.18 7.93 -2.65
C CYS A 161 8.69 8.14 -2.54
N ASN A 162 9.15 9.34 -2.87
CA ASN A 162 10.56 9.72 -2.69
C ASN A 162 10.71 11.25 -2.68
N PRO A 163 11.79 11.82 -2.09
CA PRO A 163 12.10 13.23 -2.24
C PRO A 163 12.29 13.58 -3.71
N GLU A 164 11.63 14.65 -4.15
CA GLU A 164 11.70 15.13 -5.52
C GLU A 164 13.02 15.90 -5.73
N PRO A 165 13.84 15.55 -6.75
CA PRO A 165 15.17 16.15 -6.95
C PRO A 165 15.13 17.68 -7.02
N ASN A 166 16.05 18.33 -6.32
CA ASN A 166 16.17 19.80 -6.28
C ASN A 166 14.94 20.55 -5.74
N THR A 167 14.04 19.86 -5.05
CA THR A 167 12.88 20.48 -4.39
C THR A 167 12.90 20.22 -2.88
N THR A 168 12.00 20.90 -2.17
CA THR A 168 11.71 20.65 -0.74
C THR A 168 10.37 19.93 -0.61
N THR A 169 10.07 19.02 -1.55
CA THR A 169 8.85 18.21 -1.51
C THR A 169 9.14 16.72 -1.64
N VAL A 170 8.31 15.90 -1.01
CA VAL A 170 8.24 14.45 -1.28
C VAL A 170 7.10 14.25 -2.26
N HIS A 171 7.41 13.63 -3.40
CA HIS A 171 6.41 13.21 -4.35
C HIS A 171 5.96 11.80 -3.99
N CYS A 172 4.65 11.63 -3.82
CA CYS A 172 4.01 10.33 -3.67
C CYS A 172 3.06 10.12 -4.84
N CYS A 173 3.16 8.99 -5.52
CA CYS A 173 2.34 8.65 -6.67
C CYS A 173 1.90 7.19 -6.63
N SER A 174 0.64 6.93 -6.97
CA SER A 174 0.13 5.57 -7.15
C SER A 174 -0.61 5.46 -8.47
N ARG A 175 -0.46 4.31 -9.13
CA ARG A 175 -1.19 3.97 -10.34
C ARG A 175 -2.14 2.81 -10.05
N PHE A 176 -3.37 2.87 -10.54
CA PHE A 176 -4.40 1.84 -10.32
C PHE A 176 -5.00 1.28 -11.62
N GLY A 177 -4.34 1.52 -12.76
CA GLY A 177 -4.70 1.04 -14.08
C GLY A 177 -3.71 1.50 -15.16
N SER A 178 -3.91 1.05 -16.40
CA SER A 178 -3.05 1.40 -17.55
C SER A 178 -3.50 2.68 -18.26
N GLY A 179 -4.64 3.25 -17.90
CA GLY A 179 -5.10 4.52 -18.44
C GLY A 179 -4.17 5.68 -18.07
N ALA A 180 -4.18 6.74 -18.87
CA ALA A 180 -3.38 7.94 -18.58
C ALA A 180 -3.81 8.61 -17.27
N ASP A 181 -5.11 8.56 -16.95
CA ASP A 181 -5.70 9.20 -15.77
C ASP A 181 -5.81 8.26 -14.56
N ASP A 182 -5.31 7.02 -14.67
CA ASP A 182 -5.37 6.02 -13.59
C ASP A 182 -4.28 6.23 -12.53
N ILE A 183 -4.01 7.49 -12.20
CA ILE A 183 -2.92 7.93 -11.33
C ILE A 183 -3.48 8.84 -10.24
N ILE A 184 -2.89 8.78 -9.06
CA ILE A 184 -3.07 9.77 -8.00
C ILE A 184 -1.70 10.23 -7.48
N GLU A 185 -1.50 11.55 -7.44
CA GLU A 185 -0.26 12.20 -7.04
C GLU A 185 -0.51 13.11 -5.84
N THR A 186 0.44 13.13 -4.90
CA THR A 186 0.44 14.04 -3.77
C THR A 186 1.85 14.53 -3.49
N TYR A 187 2.00 15.84 -3.30
CA TYR A 187 3.26 16.47 -2.91
C TYR A 187 3.20 16.88 -1.44
N ILE A 188 4.07 16.29 -0.62
CA ILE A 188 4.24 16.64 0.78
C ILE A 188 5.26 17.77 0.87
N LYS A 189 4.89 18.87 1.53
CA LYS A 189 5.80 20.01 1.76
C LYS A 189 6.68 19.76 2.97
N ASP A 190 7.91 20.28 2.91
CA ASP A 190 8.84 20.30 4.03
C ASP A 190 8.23 21.00 5.26
N PRO A 191 8.01 20.29 6.39
CA PRO A 191 7.45 20.88 7.60
C PRO A 191 8.48 21.64 8.46
N PHE A 192 9.76 21.61 8.07
CA PHE A 192 10.85 22.20 8.83
C PHE A 192 11.29 23.59 8.29
N LEU A 193 10.62 24.09 7.25
CA LEU A 193 10.84 25.40 6.62
C LEU A 193 9.74 26.40 6.98
#